data_AF-A0A6A0INU9-F1
#
_entry.id   AF-A0A6A0INU9-F1
#
_cell.length_a   1.000
_cell.length_b   1.000
_cell.length_c   1.000
_cell.angle_alpha   90.00
_cell.angle_beta   90.00
_cell.angle_gamma   90.00
#
_symmetry.space_group_name_H-M   'P 1'
#
loop_
_entity.id
_entity.type
_entity.pdbx_description
1 polymer ?
#
loop_
_entity_poly.entity_id
_entity_poly.type
_entity_poly.pdbx_seq_one_letter_code
_entity_poly.pdbx_strand_id
1 'polypeptide(L)'
;MEALDRDVATAVLGTDTLWGGDVLNPSGTGRFIADSWFSDEPLPEAYTHPAASRLRKLGGVAPSKEAVEAAGEYLSAIDVAGAVERVGAAGRATGGTRGGYLEGLSLCFGVMLDLAREVLGKGEPVPYDRCMRAILGREAEPSDPAAKIERVAALLSEAGHPSRSREELLAAVDAWRKERMVPRKSIPALGDAFIAQLDALSVRNVVPFLPEALRGVPRANVAFLPIENAWFSGSMNYLGRARNADGSPRYEATYELNASLEISVPEFQQLVSHEVVPGHVTTFAYLQDLHHRGEAGFEASVLTMNTRPAALFEGIANNAILMAAGVREVEELPDRDLQLGTLLAHLQDDAKNQSSYLTWKEGWPKPEVARVLRNDFLVSDERADKLSGAWGRHPLLGRMYLPAYRAGTEKVAALRRAHRPEDVLPALFGARGVVDLLTVDAVLPS
;
A
#
# COMPACT_ATOMS: atom_id res chain seq x y z
N MET A 1 13.05 -16.87 17.72
CA MET A 1 12.06 -17.25 16.69
C MET A 1 11.47 -18.64 16.88
N GLU A 2 10.14 -18.74 17.03
CA GLU A 2 9.41 -20.03 17.05
C GLU A 2 9.33 -20.68 15.66
N ALA A 3 8.73 -21.87 15.55
CA ALA A 3 8.62 -22.58 14.26
C ALA A 3 7.76 -21.83 13.24
N LEU A 4 6.58 -21.35 13.66
CA LEU A 4 5.68 -20.58 12.79
C LEU A 4 6.33 -19.27 12.34
N ASP A 5 6.98 -18.56 13.25
CA ASP A 5 7.67 -17.30 12.92
C ASP A 5 8.76 -17.52 11.86
N ARG A 6 9.52 -18.64 11.94
CA ARG A 6 10.51 -19.00 10.91
C ARG A 6 9.86 -19.27 9.57
N ASP A 7 8.72 -19.95 9.55
CA ASP A 7 7.98 -20.22 8.32
C ASP A 7 7.40 -18.93 7.72
N VAL A 8 6.86 -18.02 8.53
CA VAL A 8 6.40 -16.70 8.08
C VAL A 8 7.57 -15.88 7.53
N ALA A 9 8.69 -15.78 8.26
CA ALA A 9 9.89 -15.08 7.80
C ALA A 9 10.41 -15.63 6.46
N THR A 10 10.47 -16.96 6.34
CA THR A 10 10.94 -17.65 5.12
C THR A 10 9.98 -17.45 3.97
N ALA A 11 8.66 -17.54 4.20
CA ALA A 11 7.66 -17.33 3.17
C ALA A 11 7.68 -15.89 2.64
N VAL A 12 7.68 -14.90 3.55
CA VAL A 12 7.66 -13.48 3.17
C VAL A 12 8.97 -13.08 2.49
N LEU A 13 10.12 -13.23 3.15
CA LEU A 13 11.40 -12.78 2.60
C LEU A 13 11.91 -13.66 1.46
N GLY A 14 11.47 -14.92 1.41
CA GLY A 14 11.80 -15.81 0.31
C GLY A 14 11.06 -15.45 -0.96
N THR A 15 9.77 -15.12 -0.84
CA THR A 15 8.99 -14.61 -1.97
C THR A 15 9.49 -13.23 -2.38
N ASP A 16 9.78 -12.34 -1.43
CA ASP A 16 10.35 -11.00 -1.70
C ASP A 16 11.68 -11.07 -2.46
N THR A 17 12.62 -11.88 -1.98
CA THR A 17 13.93 -12.12 -2.63
C THR A 17 13.78 -12.64 -4.06
N LEU A 18 12.81 -13.52 -4.31
CA LEU A 18 12.53 -14.04 -5.65
C LEU A 18 12.18 -12.93 -6.63
N TRP A 19 11.45 -11.92 -6.16
CA TRP A 19 11.08 -10.72 -6.92
C TRP A 19 12.11 -9.59 -6.86
N GLY A 20 13.30 -9.86 -6.31
CA GLY A 20 14.40 -8.89 -6.23
C GLY A 20 14.30 -7.93 -5.05
N GLY A 21 13.35 -8.15 -4.15
CA GLY A 21 13.15 -7.33 -2.97
C GLY A 21 14.30 -7.43 -1.97
N ASP A 22 14.64 -6.29 -1.39
CA ASP A 22 15.66 -6.10 -0.37
C ASP A 22 15.08 -5.32 0.81
N VAL A 23 14.55 -6.05 1.79
CA VAL A 23 13.94 -5.49 3.00
C VAL A 23 14.88 -4.60 3.84
N LEU A 24 16.21 -4.74 3.67
CA LEU A 24 17.19 -3.89 4.37
C LEU A 24 17.58 -2.64 3.58
N ASN A 25 17.12 -2.51 2.33
CA ASN A 25 17.41 -1.32 1.53
C ASN A 25 16.84 -0.09 2.26
N PRO A 26 17.68 0.93 2.52
CA PRO A 26 17.22 2.16 3.17
C PRO A 26 16.23 2.95 2.31
N SER A 27 16.21 2.71 1.00
CA SER A 27 15.29 3.31 0.04
C SER A 27 14.19 2.35 -0.39
N GLY A 28 13.03 2.91 -0.72
CA GLY A 28 11.90 2.15 -1.28
C GLY A 28 12.19 1.52 -2.64
N THR A 29 13.29 1.91 -3.31
CA THR A 29 13.75 1.30 -4.57
C THR A 29 13.96 -0.21 -4.50
N GLY A 30 14.21 -0.76 -3.31
CA GLY A 30 14.39 -2.19 -3.09
C GLY A 30 13.15 -2.93 -2.58
N ARG A 31 12.01 -2.28 -2.34
CA ARG A 31 10.86 -2.91 -1.66
C ARG A 31 9.81 -3.38 -2.67
N PHE A 32 9.50 -4.68 -2.67
CA PHE A 32 8.55 -5.28 -3.62
C PHE A 32 7.39 -6.00 -2.93
N ILE A 33 7.70 -6.82 -1.93
CA ILE A 33 6.73 -7.58 -1.14
C ILE A 33 6.95 -7.27 0.34
N ALA A 34 8.14 -7.45 0.87
CA ALA A 34 8.43 -7.13 2.27
C ALA A 34 8.70 -5.63 2.38
N ASP A 35 7.80 -4.90 3.02
CA ASP A 35 7.97 -3.47 3.23
C ASP A 35 8.83 -3.19 4.46
N SER A 36 8.74 -3.99 5.52
CA SER A 36 9.53 -3.73 6.74
C SER A 36 10.04 -5.00 7.40
N TRP A 37 11.06 -4.84 8.24
CA TRP A 37 11.58 -5.88 9.13
C TRP A 37 12.01 -5.23 10.46
N PHE A 38 11.12 -5.28 11.46
CA PHE A 38 11.36 -4.63 12.75
C PHE A 38 11.21 -5.56 13.97
N SER A 39 11.28 -6.87 13.77
CA SER A 39 11.15 -7.90 14.82
C SER A 39 12.35 -8.06 15.75
N ASP A 40 13.49 -7.44 15.46
CA ASP A 40 14.82 -7.71 16.07
C ASP A 40 15.35 -9.13 15.88
N GLU A 41 14.57 -10.02 15.28
CA GLU A 41 15.00 -11.38 15.00
C GLU A 41 16.02 -11.40 13.85
N PRO A 42 16.95 -12.38 13.85
CA PRO A 42 17.87 -12.57 12.73
C PRO A 42 17.13 -12.81 11.42
N LEU A 43 17.66 -12.23 10.33
CA LEU A 43 17.12 -12.49 9.00
C LEU A 43 17.26 -13.97 8.64
N PRO A 44 16.22 -14.58 8.04
CA PRO A 44 16.21 -15.99 7.69
C PRO A 44 17.22 -16.28 6.57
N GLU A 45 17.56 -17.55 6.43
CA GLU A 45 18.42 -18.04 5.35
C GLU A 45 17.88 -17.66 3.96
N ALA A 46 16.55 -17.61 3.82
CA ALA A 46 15.89 -17.14 2.61
C ALA A 46 16.35 -15.75 2.13
N TYR A 47 16.83 -14.90 3.03
CA TYR A 47 17.41 -13.61 2.72
C TYR A 47 18.95 -13.64 2.73
N THR A 48 19.58 -14.30 3.69
CA THR A 48 21.04 -14.22 3.90
C THR A 48 21.89 -15.15 3.03
N HIS A 49 21.29 -16.20 2.45
CA HIS A 49 22.01 -17.19 1.64
C HIS A 49 22.71 -16.56 0.42
N PRO A 50 23.90 -17.03 -0.01
CA PRO A 50 24.60 -16.48 -1.17
C PRO A 50 23.77 -16.44 -2.46
N ALA A 51 22.96 -17.47 -2.71
CA ALA A 51 22.05 -17.50 -3.87
C ALA A 51 20.96 -16.40 -3.78
N ALA A 52 20.48 -16.08 -2.59
CA ALA A 52 19.53 -15.00 -2.35
C ALA A 52 20.15 -13.64 -2.70
N SER A 53 21.38 -13.39 -2.22
CA SER A 53 22.12 -12.17 -2.54
C SER A 53 22.39 -12.02 -4.03
N ARG A 54 22.76 -13.11 -4.71
CA ARG A 54 22.95 -13.12 -6.16
C ARG A 54 21.66 -12.75 -6.89
N LEU A 55 20.54 -13.35 -6.52
CA LEU A 55 19.24 -13.08 -7.16
C LEU A 55 18.78 -11.64 -6.96
N ARG A 56 18.91 -11.08 -5.74
CA ARG A 56 18.59 -9.66 -5.50
C ARG A 56 19.44 -8.71 -6.33
N LYS A 57 20.74 -8.97 -6.48
CA LYS A 57 21.63 -8.15 -7.33
C LYS A 57 21.22 -8.13 -8.80
N LEU A 58 20.55 -9.18 -9.27
CA LEU A 58 19.99 -9.27 -10.62
C LEU A 58 18.60 -8.62 -10.75
N GLY A 59 18.03 -8.13 -9.65
CA GLY A 59 16.67 -7.57 -9.63
C GLY A 59 15.56 -8.62 -9.58
N GLY A 60 15.87 -9.87 -9.19
CA GLY A 60 14.88 -10.93 -9.07
C GLY A 60 14.59 -11.68 -10.37
N VAL A 61 13.37 -12.22 -10.48
CA VAL A 61 12.93 -12.96 -11.66
C VAL A 61 12.80 -12.08 -12.90
N ALA A 62 13.38 -12.54 -14.00
CA ALA A 62 13.32 -11.93 -15.31
C ALA A 62 13.44 -13.02 -16.39
N PRO A 63 13.02 -12.77 -17.65
CA PRO A 63 13.14 -13.75 -18.74
C PRO A 63 14.57 -13.92 -19.27
N SER A 64 15.58 -13.40 -18.56
CA SER A 64 16.99 -13.54 -18.95
C SER A 64 17.55 -14.88 -18.47
N LYS A 65 18.47 -15.47 -19.26
CA LYS A 65 19.13 -16.74 -18.91
C LYS A 65 19.76 -16.70 -17.50
N GLU A 66 20.42 -15.58 -17.18
CA GLU A 66 21.11 -15.41 -15.91
C GLU A 66 20.13 -15.39 -14.71
N ALA A 67 19.01 -14.67 -14.83
CA ALA A 67 17.98 -14.64 -13.80
C ALA A 67 17.30 -16.01 -13.63
N VAL A 68 17.08 -16.74 -14.72
CA VAL A 68 16.51 -18.10 -14.70
C VAL A 68 17.40 -19.10 -13.97
N GLU A 69 18.71 -19.02 -14.18
CA GLU A 69 19.70 -19.83 -13.47
C GLU A 69 19.78 -19.44 -11.99
N ALA A 70 19.88 -18.15 -11.67
CA ALA A 70 19.95 -17.64 -10.30
C ALA A 70 18.69 -18.00 -9.48
N ALA A 71 17.50 -17.87 -10.06
CA ALA A 71 16.26 -18.26 -9.40
C ALA A 71 16.19 -19.78 -9.19
N GLY A 72 16.73 -20.58 -10.13
CA GLY A 72 16.81 -22.03 -9.98
C GLY A 72 17.74 -22.47 -8.85
N GLU A 73 18.93 -21.86 -8.75
CA GLU A 73 19.87 -22.07 -7.64
C GLU A 73 19.23 -21.70 -6.30
N TYR A 74 18.58 -20.54 -6.25
CA TYR A 74 17.91 -20.05 -5.04
C TYR A 74 16.80 -21.00 -4.57
N LEU A 75 15.88 -21.38 -5.46
CA LEU A 75 14.76 -22.27 -5.13
C LEU A 75 15.20 -23.73 -4.86
N SER A 76 16.41 -24.12 -5.27
CA SER A 76 16.99 -25.42 -4.91
C SER A 76 17.61 -25.40 -3.51
N ALA A 77 18.10 -24.24 -3.07
CA ALA A 77 18.71 -24.06 -1.75
C ALA A 77 17.66 -23.76 -0.66
N ILE A 78 16.63 -23.00 -0.99
CA ILE A 78 15.65 -22.47 -0.03
C ILE A 78 14.25 -22.98 -0.36
N ASP A 79 13.64 -23.70 0.58
CA ASP A 79 12.27 -24.21 0.47
C ASP A 79 11.22 -23.12 0.75
N VAL A 80 11.10 -22.16 -0.19
CA VAL A 80 10.11 -21.08 -0.10
C VAL A 80 8.69 -21.62 -0.24
N ALA A 81 8.46 -22.56 -1.16
CA ALA A 81 7.14 -23.14 -1.41
C ALA A 81 6.62 -23.92 -0.19
N GLY A 82 7.45 -24.77 0.41
CA GLY A 82 7.06 -25.49 1.62
C GLY A 82 6.84 -24.55 2.82
N ALA A 83 7.61 -23.45 2.94
CA ALA A 83 7.32 -22.44 3.97
C ALA A 83 5.94 -21.80 3.78
N VAL A 84 5.57 -21.43 2.54
CA VAL A 84 4.24 -20.90 2.20
C VAL A 84 3.14 -21.91 2.55
N GLU A 85 3.32 -23.19 2.25
CA GLU A 85 2.37 -24.25 2.57
C GLU A 85 2.21 -24.44 4.09
N ARG A 86 3.32 -24.42 4.83
CA ARG A 86 3.33 -24.55 6.30
C ARG A 86 2.66 -23.36 6.98
N VAL A 87 2.85 -22.13 6.49
CA VAL A 87 2.09 -20.96 6.97
C VAL A 87 0.59 -21.16 6.79
N GLY A 88 0.15 -21.64 5.63
CA GLY A 88 -1.28 -21.91 5.38
C GLY A 88 -1.83 -23.03 6.27
N ALA A 89 -1.06 -24.10 6.51
CA ALA A 89 -1.44 -25.18 7.41
C ALA A 89 -1.55 -24.71 8.86
N ALA A 90 -0.59 -23.89 9.32
CA ALA A 90 -0.62 -23.28 10.64
C ALA A 90 -1.80 -22.31 10.80
N GLY A 91 -2.13 -21.54 9.76
CA GLY A 91 -3.31 -20.68 9.74
C GLY A 91 -4.61 -21.47 9.99
N ARG A 92 -4.82 -22.55 9.22
CA ARG A 92 -5.96 -23.46 9.42
C ARG A 92 -6.02 -24.07 10.81
N ALA A 93 -4.87 -24.47 11.36
CA ALA A 93 -4.79 -25.05 12.70
C ALA A 93 -5.06 -24.02 13.81
N THR A 94 -4.63 -22.77 13.61
CA THR A 94 -4.84 -21.66 14.56
C THR A 94 -6.30 -21.25 14.61
N GLY A 95 -6.96 -21.17 13.44
CA GLY A 95 -8.33 -20.69 13.32
C GLY A 95 -8.49 -19.22 13.74
N GLY A 96 -9.74 -18.75 13.79
CA GLY A 96 -10.06 -17.36 14.11
C GLY A 96 -9.46 -16.36 13.11
N THR A 97 -9.35 -15.10 13.53
CA THR A 97 -8.89 -13.98 12.68
C THR A 97 -7.41 -14.12 12.32
N ARG A 98 -6.56 -14.48 13.29
CA ARG A 98 -5.14 -14.74 13.05
C ARG A 98 -4.93 -15.90 12.06
N GLY A 99 -5.69 -16.99 12.21
CA GLY A 99 -5.66 -18.11 11.28
C GLY A 99 -6.02 -17.69 9.86
N GLY A 100 -7.13 -16.95 9.71
CA GLY A 100 -7.58 -16.41 8.42
C GLY A 100 -6.56 -15.46 7.77
N TYR A 101 -5.88 -14.64 8.57
CA TYR A 101 -4.80 -13.75 8.09
C TYR A 101 -3.61 -14.56 7.52
N LEU A 102 -3.14 -15.58 8.25
CA LEU A 102 -2.04 -16.44 7.82
C LEU A 102 -2.41 -17.26 6.56
N GLU A 103 -3.64 -17.75 6.48
CA GLU A 103 -4.15 -18.39 5.27
C GLU A 103 -4.21 -17.41 4.08
N GLY A 104 -4.62 -16.17 4.32
CA GLY A 104 -4.60 -15.10 3.32
C GLY A 104 -3.20 -14.82 2.79
N LEU A 105 -2.20 -14.71 3.68
CA LEU A 105 -0.80 -14.57 3.29
C LEU A 105 -0.31 -15.75 2.45
N SER A 106 -0.58 -16.98 2.90
CA SER A 106 -0.19 -18.20 2.17
C SER A 106 -0.78 -18.24 0.76
N LEU A 107 -2.07 -17.90 0.60
CA LEU A 107 -2.73 -17.83 -0.70
C LEU A 107 -2.07 -16.79 -1.62
N CYS A 108 -1.80 -15.58 -1.10
CA CYS A 108 -1.15 -14.52 -1.86
C CYS A 108 0.26 -14.94 -2.30
N PHE A 109 1.09 -15.45 -1.38
CA PHE A 109 2.46 -15.88 -1.73
C PHE A 109 2.48 -17.06 -2.70
N GLY A 110 1.55 -18.01 -2.58
CA GLY A 110 1.41 -19.09 -3.56
C GLY A 110 1.18 -18.56 -4.99
N VAL A 111 0.30 -17.56 -5.14
CA VAL A 111 0.11 -16.89 -6.44
C VAL A 111 1.37 -16.17 -6.91
N MET A 112 2.08 -15.47 -6.02
CA MET A 112 3.33 -14.77 -6.38
C MET A 112 4.44 -15.73 -6.83
N LEU A 113 4.53 -16.93 -6.22
CA LEU A 113 5.46 -17.97 -6.65
C LEU A 113 5.11 -18.50 -8.04
N ASP A 114 3.83 -18.68 -8.34
CA ASP A 114 3.41 -19.12 -9.68
C ASP A 114 3.61 -18.03 -10.73
N LEU A 115 3.38 -16.75 -10.39
CA LEU A 115 3.71 -15.62 -11.25
C LEU A 115 5.21 -15.55 -11.53
N ALA A 116 6.05 -15.84 -10.53
CA ALA A 116 7.49 -15.92 -10.73
C ALA A 116 7.86 -17.07 -11.67
N ARG A 117 7.23 -18.24 -11.53
CA ARG A 117 7.42 -19.38 -12.46
C ARG A 117 6.97 -19.05 -13.88
N GLU A 118 5.86 -18.34 -14.07
CA GLU A 118 5.40 -17.84 -15.37
C GLU A 118 6.48 -16.95 -16.02
N VAL A 119 6.99 -15.95 -15.29
CA VAL A 119 8.04 -15.03 -15.79
C VAL A 119 9.32 -15.77 -16.19
N LEU A 120 9.68 -16.82 -15.46
CA LEU A 120 10.84 -17.66 -15.75
C LEU A 120 10.62 -18.66 -16.90
N GLY A 121 9.41 -18.75 -17.45
CA GLY A 121 9.04 -19.75 -18.46
C GLY A 121 9.00 -21.19 -17.92
N LYS A 122 8.78 -21.35 -16.61
CA LYS A 122 8.79 -22.63 -15.88
C LYS A 122 7.43 -23.01 -15.28
N GLY A 123 6.36 -22.29 -15.61
CA GLY A 123 5.01 -22.54 -15.12
C GLY A 123 3.95 -22.12 -16.13
N GLU A 124 2.73 -22.61 -15.92
CA GLU A 124 1.57 -22.19 -16.72
C GLU A 124 1.25 -20.70 -16.50
N PRO A 125 0.69 -20.01 -17.50
CA PRO A 125 0.19 -18.66 -17.33
C PRO A 125 -0.82 -18.58 -16.18
N VAL A 126 -0.59 -17.68 -15.23
CA VAL A 126 -1.46 -17.46 -14.08
C VAL A 126 -2.67 -16.63 -14.53
N PRO A 127 -3.90 -17.15 -14.41
CA PRO A 127 -5.10 -16.38 -14.77
C PRO A 127 -5.25 -15.12 -13.91
N TYR A 128 -5.57 -13.98 -14.52
CA TYR A 128 -5.74 -12.72 -13.79
C TYR A 128 -6.78 -12.80 -12.66
N ASP A 129 -7.89 -13.51 -12.87
CA ASP A 129 -8.91 -13.69 -11.82
C ASP A 129 -8.42 -14.52 -10.62
N ARG A 130 -7.37 -15.34 -10.80
CA ARG A 130 -6.73 -16.04 -9.67
C ARG A 130 -5.97 -15.04 -8.79
N CYS A 131 -5.29 -14.07 -9.39
CA CYS A 131 -4.66 -12.96 -8.66
C CYS A 131 -5.72 -12.16 -7.87
N MET A 132 -6.86 -11.85 -8.50
CA MET A 132 -7.94 -11.08 -7.86
C MET A 132 -8.56 -11.84 -6.70
N ARG A 133 -8.89 -13.13 -6.87
CA ARG A 133 -9.43 -13.95 -5.77
C ARG A 133 -8.45 -14.07 -4.61
N ALA A 134 -7.15 -14.16 -4.89
CA ALA A 134 -6.14 -14.21 -3.84
C ALA A 134 -6.11 -12.91 -3.04
N ILE A 135 -6.00 -11.75 -3.68
CA ILE A 135 -5.80 -10.48 -2.97
C ILE A 135 -7.09 -9.77 -2.54
N LEU A 136 -8.19 -9.95 -3.27
CA LEU A 136 -9.47 -9.25 -3.02
C LEU A 136 -10.59 -10.16 -2.54
N GLY A 137 -10.44 -11.48 -2.61
CA GLY A 137 -11.51 -12.43 -2.31
C GLY A 137 -12.64 -12.49 -3.34
N ARG A 138 -12.52 -11.78 -4.47
CA ARG A 138 -13.52 -11.68 -5.54
C ARG A 138 -12.88 -11.63 -6.93
N GLU A 139 -13.70 -11.71 -7.98
CA GLU A 139 -13.24 -11.58 -9.36
C GLU A 139 -12.86 -10.14 -9.71
N ALA A 140 -12.21 -9.96 -10.86
CA ALA A 140 -11.85 -8.65 -11.38
C ALA A 140 -13.09 -7.86 -11.82
N GLU A 141 -13.14 -6.57 -11.47
CA GLU A 141 -14.17 -5.66 -11.96
C GLU A 141 -13.52 -4.35 -12.46
N PRO A 142 -14.03 -3.78 -13.56
CA PRO A 142 -13.59 -2.46 -14.01
C PRO A 142 -13.96 -1.38 -12.99
N SER A 143 -13.29 -0.23 -13.07
CA SER A 143 -13.62 0.96 -12.27
C SER A 143 -14.68 1.81 -12.95
N ASP A 144 -15.61 2.33 -12.17
CA ASP A 144 -16.57 3.36 -12.60
C ASP A 144 -16.27 4.69 -11.90
N PRO A 145 -15.70 5.68 -12.60
CA PRO A 145 -15.34 6.96 -12.02
C PRO A 145 -16.48 8.01 -12.07
N ALA A 146 -17.65 7.69 -12.64
CA ALA A 146 -18.65 8.68 -13.06
C ALA A 146 -19.08 9.66 -11.93
N ALA A 147 -19.43 9.13 -10.76
CA ALA A 147 -19.87 9.96 -9.64
C ALA A 147 -18.76 10.90 -9.12
N LYS A 148 -17.52 10.41 -9.04
CA LYS A 148 -16.37 11.21 -8.59
C LYS A 148 -16.06 12.32 -9.60
N ILE A 149 -16.13 12.00 -10.89
CA ILE A 149 -15.99 12.95 -11.99
C ILE A 149 -17.04 14.06 -11.93
N GLU A 150 -18.31 13.71 -11.73
CA GLU A 150 -19.39 14.69 -11.64
C GLU A 150 -19.13 15.65 -10.49
N ARG A 151 -18.71 15.12 -9.33
CA ARG A 151 -18.38 15.93 -8.17
C ARG A 151 -17.15 16.82 -8.41
N VAL A 152 -16.11 16.30 -9.07
CA VAL A 152 -14.93 17.09 -9.49
C VAL A 152 -15.32 18.24 -10.40
N ALA A 153 -16.17 17.98 -11.40
CA ALA A 153 -16.65 19.02 -12.31
C ALA A 153 -17.45 20.11 -11.60
N ALA A 154 -18.30 19.73 -10.64
CA ALA A 154 -19.05 20.69 -9.82
C ALA A 154 -18.11 21.57 -8.98
N LEU A 155 -17.14 20.98 -8.28
CA LEU A 155 -16.16 21.69 -7.47
C LEU A 155 -15.28 22.63 -8.32
N LEU A 156 -14.85 22.19 -9.50
CA LEU A 156 -14.08 23.04 -10.42
C LEU A 156 -14.90 24.23 -10.93
N SER A 157 -16.18 24.01 -11.26
CA SER A 157 -17.08 25.10 -11.65
C SER A 157 -17.23 26.14 -10.54
N GLU A 158 -17.42 25.70 -9.29
CA GLU A 158 -17.45 26.57 -8.10
C GLU A 158 -16.13 27.33 -7.91
N ALA A 159 -15.00 26.70 -8.25
CA ALA A 159 -13.66 27.28 -8.20
C ALA A 159 -13.31 28.18 -9.41
N GLY A 160 -14.26 28.45 -10.31
CA GLY A 160 -14.06 29.32 -11.48
C GLY A 160 -13.49 28.63 -12.72
N HIS A 161 -13.47 27.30 -12.74
CA HIS A 161 -12.99 26.45 -13.84
C HIS A 161 -14.15 25.62 -14.46
N PRO A 162 -15.18 26.25 -15.07
CA PRO A 162 -16.30 25.51 -15.63
C PRO A 162 -15.89 24.74 -16.89
N SER A 163 -16.47 23.55 -17.07
CA SER A 163 -16.26 22.68 -18.24
C SER A 163 -17.58 22.17 -18.80
N ARG A 164 -17.71 22.09 -20.13
CA ARG A 164 -18.90 21.58 -20.84
C ARG A 164 -18.65 20.25 -21.53
N SER A 165 -17.40 19.82 -21.62
CA SER A 165 -16.98 18.58 -22.25
C SER A 165 -15.94 17.86 -21.40
N ARG A 166 -15.66 16.61 -21.74
CA ARG A 166 -14.64 15.82 -21.04
C ARG A 166 -13.23 16.38 -21.21
N GLU A 167 -12.94 16.89 -22.41
CA GLU A 167 -11.65 17.52 -22.73
C GLU A 167 -11.47 18.83 -21.95
N GLU A 168 -12.52 19.67 -21.90
CA GLU A 168 -12.51 20.89 -21.09
C GLU A 168 -12.34 20.59 -19.59
N LEU A 169 -12.96 19.51 -19.09
CA LEU A 169 -12.81 19.10 -17.69
C LEU A 169 -11.37 18.67 -17.38
N LEU A 170 -10.74 17.91 -18.28
CA LEU A 170 -9.34 17.52 -18.12
C LEU A 170 -8.42 18.76 -18.06
N ALA A 171 -8.62 19.70 -18.98
CA ALA A 171 -7.88 20.96 -19.01
C ALA A 171 -8.12 21.80 -17.75
N ALA A 172 -9.35 21.84 -17.23
CA ALA A 172 -9.70 22.50 -15.97
C ALA A 172 -8.98 21.88 -14.76
N VAL A 173 -8.89 20.55 -14.68
CA VAL A 173 -8.12 19.85 -13.64
C VAL A 173 -6.64 20.25 -13.71
N ASP A 174 -6.04 20.23 -14.90
CA ASP A 174 -4.62 20.58 -15.07
C ASP A 174 -4.35 22.04 -14.72
N ALA A 175 -5.23 22.96 -15.12
CA ALA A 175 -5.15 24.36 -14.76
C ALA A 175 -5.25 24.55 -13.23
N TRP A 176 -6.25 23.93 -12.60
CA TRP A 176 -6.44 23.96 -11.15
C TRP A 176 -5.22 23.44 -10.38
N ARG A 177 -4.64 22.31 -10.83
CA ARG A 177 -3.40 21.74 -10.24
C ARG A 177 -2.24 22.72 -10.36
N LYS A 178 -2.06 23.32 -11.54
CA LYS A 178 -0.96 24.26 -11.83
C LYS A 178 -1.05 25.53 -10.97
N GLU A 179 -2.24 26.07 -10.76
CA GLU A 179 -2.47 27.24 -9.90
C GLU A 179 -2.10 26.98 -8.43
N ARG A 180 -2.22 25.73 -8.00
CA ARG A 180 -2.01 25.29 -6.60
C ARG A 180 -0.74 24.47 -6.43
N MET A 181 0.17 24.52 -7.40
CA MET A 181 1.38 23.71 -7.38
C MET A 181 2.22 24.02 -6.14
N VAL A 182 2.67 22.98 -5.44
CA VAL A 182 3.61 23.14 -4.33
C VAL A 182 4.97 23.57 -4.88
N PRO A 183 5.52 24.73 -4.48
CA PRO A 183 6.87 25.08 -4.87
C PRO A 183 7.86 24.08 -4.27
N ARG A 184 8.77 23.53 -5.08
CA ARG A 184 9.77 22.53 -4.67
C ARG A 184 10.50 22.88 -3.36
N LYS A 185 10.86 24.15 -3.17
CA LYS A 185 11.58 24.63 -1.98
C LYS A 185 10.70 24.65 -0.71
N SER A 186 9.39 24.68 -0.86
CA SER A 186 8.42 24.75 0.24
C SER A 186 7.96 23.37 0.70
N ILE A 187 8.25 22.31 -0.06
CA ILE A 187 7.82 20.94 0.23
C ILE A 187 8.16 20.52 1.67
N PRO A 188 9.40 20.64 2.18
CA PRO A 188 9.71 20.17 3.53
C PRO A 188 8.91 20.92 4.61
N ALA A 189 8.88 22.25 4.52
CA ALA A 189 8.18 23.08 5.50
C ALA A 189 6.65 22.86 5.48
N LEU A 190 6.06 22.66 4.29
CA LEU A 190 4.65 22.30 4.17
C LEU A 190 4.37 20.89 4.67
N GLY A 191 5.28 19.94 4.42
CA GLY A 191 5.20 18.59 4.95
C GLY A 191 5.14 18.59 6.48
N ASP A 192 6.08 19.28 7.13
CA ASP A 192 6.12 19.43 8.59
C ASP A 192 4.83 20.08 9.13
N ALA A 193 4.35 21.13 8.46
CA ALA A 193 3.11 21.81 8.85
C ALA A 193 1.88 20.89 8.73
N PHE A 194 1.77 20.13 7.64
CA PHE A 194 0.67 19.18 7.46
C PHE A 194 0.75 18.01 8.44
N ILE A 195 1.93 17.47 8.73
CA ILE A 195 2.09 16.45 9.78
C ILE A 195 1.57 16.99 11.11
N ALA A 196 2.01 18.18 11.53
CA ALA A 196 1.58 18.77 12.80
C ALA A 196 0.06 18.98 12.86
N GLN A 197 -0.54 19.48 11.76
CA GLN A 197 -1.99 19.69 11.67
C GLN A 197 -2.75 18.36 11.73
N LEU A 198 -2.35 17.37 10.93
CA LEU A 198 -2.99 16.07 10.83
C LEU A 198 -2.82 15.25 12.10
N ASP A 199 -1.69 15.39 12.80
CA ASP A 199 -1.49 14.78 14.11
C ASP A 199 -2.43 15.35 15.15
N ALA A 200 -2.55 16.69 15.23
CA ALA A 200 -3.49 17.34 16.15
C ALA A 200 -4.95 16.95 15.89
N LEU A 201 -5.31 16.81 14.61
CA LEU A 201 -6.60 16.30 14.18
C LEU A 201 -6.80 14.83 14.57
N SER A 202 -5.79 13.99 14.40
CA SER A 202 -5.83 12.57 14.78
C SER A 202 -5.96 12.37 16.30
N VAL A 203 -5.30 13.22 17.10
CA VAL A 203 -5.48 13.26 18.56
C VAL A 203 -6.94 13.50 18.95
N ARG A 204 -7.66 14.32 18.18
CA ARG A 204 -9.06 14.63 18.44
C ARG A 204 -10.01 13.55 17.93
N ASN A 205 -9.75 13.02 16.72
CA ASN A 205 -10.76 12.30 15.95
C ASN A 205 -10.46 10.81 15.78
N VAL A 206 -9.24 10.35 16.13
CA VAL A 206 -8.84 8.94 16.02
C VAL A 206 -8.46 8.38 17.39
N VAL A 207 -7.51 9.01 18.07
CA VAL A 207 -6.92 8.53 19.35
C VAL A 207 -7.95 8.26 20.44
N PRO A 208 -9.04 9.03 20.62
CA PRO A 208 -10.01 8.76 21.69
C PRO A 208 -10.73 7.42 21.55
N PHE A 209 -10.79 6.88 20.33
CA PHE A 209 -11.43 5.60 20.04
C PHE A 209 -10.48 4.40 20.19
N LEU A 210 -9.18 4.64 20.34
CA LEU A 210 -8.17 3.59 20.49
C LEU A 210 -7.97 3.20 21.96
N PRO A 211 -7.53 1.95 22.24
CA PRO A 211 -7.14 1.54 23.58
C PRO A 211 -6.08 2.47 24.18
N GLU A 212 -6.13 2.61 25.51
CA GLU A 212 -5.22 3.50 26.25
C GLU A 212 -3.74 3.20 25.97
N ALA A 213 -3.39 1.93 25.82
CA ALA A 213 -2.03 1.49 25.51
C ALA A 213 -1.45 2.09 24.22
N LEU A 214 -2.28 2.37 23.21
CA LEU A 214 -1.82 2.92 21.93
C LEU A 214 -1.71 4.45 21.92
N ARG A 215 -2.29 5.15 22.91
CA ARG A 215 -2.35 6.62 22.92
C ARG A 215 -0.98 7.29 22.99
N GLY A 216 -0.01 6.62 23.62
CA GLY A 216 1.36 7.10 23.79
C GLY A 216 2.31 6.74 22.64
N VAL A 217 1.88 5.92 21.68
CA VAL A 217 2.73 5.47 20.57
C VAL A 217 3.01 6.64 19.61
N PRO A 218 4.29 6.97 19.33
CA PRO A 218 4.67 7.93 18.28
C PRO A 218 4.15 7.51 16.90
N ARG A 219 3.12 8.20 16.43
CA ARG A 219 2.39 7.87 15.19
C ARG A 219 2.81 8.69 13.95
N ALA A 220 3.72 9.64 14.14
CA ALA A 220 4.20 10.55 13.11
C ALA A 220 5.73 10.72 13.13
N ASN A 221 6.46 9.75 13.69
CA ASN A 221 7.91 9.81 13.80
C ASN A 221 8.59 9.48 12.45
N VAL A 222 8.55 10.45 11.54
CA VAL A 222 9.07 10.34 10.18
C VAL A 222 10.14 11.40 9.91
N ALA A 223 11.22 11.00 9.25
CA ALA A 223 12.22 11.93 8.72
C ALA A 223 12.04 12.10 7.21
N PHE A 224 11.92 13.34 6.73
CA PHE A 224 11.88 13.63 5.30
C PHE A 224 13.28 13.58 4.69
N LEU A 225 13.44 12.78 3.64
CA LEU A 225 14.68 12.65 2.87
C LEU A 225 14.43 13.16 1.44
N PRO A 226 15.05 14.26 1.01
CA PRO A 226 14.95 14.69 -0.38
C PRO A 226 15.72 13.72 -1.26
N ILE A 227 15.08 13.25 -2.33
CA ILE A 227 15.74 12.45 -3.37
C ILE A 227 15.62 13.13 -4.73
N GLU A 228 16.60 12.93 -5.60
CA GLU A 228 16.59 13.41 -6.99
C GLU A 228 16.67 12.22 -7.95
N ASN A 229 16.01 12.32 -9.10
CA ASN A 229 16.06 11.32 -10.18
C ASN A 229 15.54 9.93 -9.83
N ALA A 230 14.64 9.81 -8.85
CA ALA A 230 13.95 8.56 -8.57
C ALA A 230 12.81 8.30 -9.57
N TRP A 231 12.54 7.01 -9.83
CA TRP A 231 11.44 6.59 -10.71
C TRP A 231 10.05 6.68 -10.03
N PHE A 232 10.01 7.03 -8.75
CA PHE A 232 8.79 7.28 -7.99
C PHE A 232 8.74 8.74 -7.50
N SER A 233 7.52 9.18 -7.16
CA SER A 233 7.23 10.53 -6.67
C SER A 233 7.50 10.70 -5.17
N GLY A 234 7.26 9.65 -4.41
CA GLY A 234 7.55 9.56 -2.99
C GLY A 234 7.55 8.10 -2.56
N SER A 235 8.27 7.76 -1.50
CA SER A 235 8.28 6.45 -0.87
C SER A 235 8.36 6.59 0.63
N MET A 236 7.35 6.09 1.32
CA MET A 236 7.39 5.91 2.76
C MET A 236 8.08 4.60 3.07
N ASN A 237 9.11 4.68 3.91
CA ASN A 237 9.88 3.54 4.36
C ASN A 237 9.75 3.45 5.87
N TYR A 238 8.92 2.53 6.34
CA TYR A 238 8.88 2.19 7.76
C TYR A 238 10.07 1.30 8.07
N LEU A 239 10.94 1.75 8.98
CA LEU A 239 12.16 1.05 9.34
C LEU A 239 11.95 0.26 10.63
N GLY A 240 11.42 0.92 11.66
CA GLY A 240 11.09 0.33 12.94
C GLY A 240 12.25 -0.34 13.70
N ARG A 241 13.53 -0.17 13.36
CA ARG A 241 14.63 -0.92 13.99
C ARG A 241 15.27 -0.22 15.18
N ALA A 242 15.20 1.11 15.25
CA ALA A 242 15.77 1.85 16.37
C ALA A 242 15.05 1.53 17.70
N ARG A 243 15.85 1.47 18.78
CA ARG A 243 15.41 1.11 20.14
C ARG A 243 15.84 2.16 21.17
N ASN A 244 15.03 2.33 22.20
CA ASN A 244 15.38 3.03 23.43
C ASN A 244 16.28 2.16 24.32
N ALA A 245 16.83 2.75 25.38
CA ALA A 245 17.72 2.04 26.30
C ALA A 245 17.01 0.90 27.06
N ASP A 246 15.69 0.99 27.23
CA ASP A 246 14.82 -0.03 27.82
C ASP A 246 14.36 -1.10 26.81
N GLY A 247 14.81 -1.03 25.56
CA GLY A 247 14.43 -1.94 24.49
C GLY A 247 13.10 -1.60 23.81
N SER A 248 12.42 -0.52 24.20
CA SER A 248 11.19 -0.11 23.52
C SER A 248 11.51 0.44 22.12
N PRO A 249 10.61 0.26 21.13
CA PRO A 249 10.81 0.80 19.79
C PRO A 249 10.77 2.33 19.76
N ARG A 250 11.54 2.92 18.83
CA ARG A 250 11.46 4.35 18.49
C ARG A 250 10.50 4.65 17.33
N TYR A 251 9.92 3.61 16.71
CA TYR A 251 8.94 3.74 15.62
C TYR A 251 9.47 4.60 14.46
N GLU A 252 10.72 4.37 14.06
CA GLU A 252 11.39 5.16 13.03
C GLU A 252 10.81 4.89 11.63
N ALA A 253 10.47 5.97 10.93
CA ALA A 253 10.15 5.96 9.51
C ALA A 253 10.94 7.05 8.78
N THR A 254 11.09 6.86 7.47
CA THR A 254 11.60 7.90 6.57
C THR A 254 10.64 8.08 5.42
N TYR A 255 10.48 9.31 4.94
CA TYR A 255 9.73 9.59 3.73
C TYR A 255 10.68 10.19 2.69
N GLU A 256 10.98 9.41 1.67
CA GLU A 256 11.77 9.85 0.54
C GLU A 256 10.85 10.57 -0.44
N LEU A 257 10.98 11.89 -0.59
CA LEU A 257 10.18 12.63 -1.55
C LEU A 257 11.03 13.07 -2.74
N ASN A 258 10.55 12.73 -3.93
CA ASN A 258 11.21 13.17 -5.16
C ASN A 258 11.05 14.67 -5.32
N ALA A 259 12.18 15.36 -5.41
CA ALA A 259 12.21 16.79 -5.50
C ALA A 259 11.66 17.32 -6.84
N SER A 260 11.45 16.46 -7.85
CA SER A 260 10.73 16.78 -9.08
C SER A 260 9.21 16.56 -9.00
N LEU A 261 8.66 16.24 -7.83
CA LEU A 261 7.23 16.00 -7.70
C LEU A 261 6.42 17.25 -8.03
N GLU A 262 5.62 17.16 -9.08
CA GLU A 262 4.59 18.15 -9.42
C GLU A 262 3.27 17.72 -8.77
N ILE A 263 2.93 18.35 -7.65
CA ILE A 263 1.73 18.05 -6.87
C ILE A 263 1.06 19.34 -6.40
N SER A 264 -0.27 19.38 -6.45
CA SER A 264 -1.02 20.50 -5.88
C SER A 264 -1.00 20.46 -4.34
N VAL A 265 -1.14 21.61 -3.69
CA VAL A 265 -1.19 21.70 -2.21
C VAL A 265 -2.23 20.74 -1.61
N PRO A 266 -3.47 20.63 -2.12
CA PRO A 266 -4.46 19.71 -1.56
C PRO A 266 -4.12 18.22 -1.77
N GLU A 267 -3.60 17.85 -2.94
CA GLU A 267 -3.12 16.48 -3.18
C GLU A 267 -1.90 16.16 -2.29
N PHE A 268 -1.03 17.14 -2.00
CA PHE A 268 0.09 16.95 -1.09
C PHE A 268 -0.37 16.75 0.36
N GLN A 269 -1.38 17.48 0.82
CA GLN A 269 -1.95 17.26 2.15
C GLN A 269 -2.57 15.85 2.27
N GLN A 270 -3.30 15.40 1.24
CA GLN A 270 -3.81 14.03 1.18
C GLN A 270 -2.66 13.01 1.23
N LEU A 271 -1.60 13.24 0.46
CA LEU A 271 -0.42 12.37 0.44
C LEU A 271 0.26 12.29 1.82
N VAL A 272 0.44 13.41 2.51
CA VAL A 272 1.00 13.40 3.88
C VAL A 272 0.12 12.59 4.83
N SER A 273 -1.21 12.71 4.74
CA SER A 273 -2.11 11.91 5.58
C SER A 273 -2.04 10.41 5.27
N HIS A 274 -1.93 10.06 3.99
CA HIS A 274 -1.82 8.68 3.50
C HIS A 274 -0.54 8.02 4.01
N GLU A 275 0.59 8.73 3.89
CA GLU A 275 1.90 8.15 4.17
C GLU A 275 2.23 8.19 5.66
N VAL A 276 1.84 9.27 6.36
CA VAL A 276 2.32 9.54 7.72
C VAL A 276 1.23 9.33 8.76
N VAL A 277 0.31 10.29 8.89
CA VAL A 277 -0.63 10.34 10.03
C VAL A 277 -2.02 10.77 9.58
N PRO A 278 -3.08 10.00 9.88
CA PRO A 278 -3.09 8.70 10.58
C PRO A 278 -2.87 7.48 9.65
N GLY A 279 -2.20 7.63 8.50
CA GLY A 279 -2.02 6.57 7.49
C GLY A 279 -0.96 5.51 7.82
N HIS A 280 -0.05 5.24 6.87
CA HIS A 280 0.88 4.10 6.95
C HIS A 280 1.79 4.13 8.19
N VAL A 281 2.52 5.22 8.45
CA VAL A 281 3.41 5.30 9.65
C VAL A 281 2.63 5.06 10.94
N THR A 282 1.43 5.61 11.07
CA THR A 282 0.56 5.37 12.23
C THR A 282 0.15 3.91 12.35
N THR A 283 -0.32 3.31 11.26
CA THR A 283 -0.74 1.90 11.23
C THR A 283 0.41 0.99 11.64
N PHE A 284 1.60 1.25 11.09
CA PHE A 284 2.77 0.40 11.29
C PHE A 284 3.38 0.58 12.68
N ALA A 285 3.33 1.80 13.24
CA ALA A 285 3.70 2.05 14.61
C ALA A 285 2.82 1.29 15.62
N TYR A 286 1.51 1.25 15.39
CA TYR A 286 0.62 0.47 16.26
C TYR A 286 0.85 -1.05 16.12
N LEU A 287 1.06 -1.57 14.90
CA LEU A 287 1.40 -2.98 14.71
C LEU A 287 2.74 -3.35 15.36
N GLN A 288 3.74 -2.46 15.25
CA GLN A 288 5.01 -2.64 15.96
C GLN A 288 4.83 -2.65 17.48
N ASP A 289 4.05 -1.73 18.02
CA ASP A 289 3.78 -1.67 19.46
C ASP A 289 3.09 -2.95 19.96
N LEU A 290 2.05 -3.40 19.25
CA LEU A 290 1.33 -4.63 19.56
C LEU A 290 2.27 -5.85 19.51
N HIS A 291 3.15 -5.93 18.52
CA HIS A 291 4.15 -7.01 18.43
C HIS A 291 5.14 -6.95 19.60
N HIS A 292 5.69 -5.76 19.90
CA HIS A 292 6.64 -5.56 20.99
C HIS A 292 6.07 -5.98 22.35
N ARG A 293 4.77 -5.72 22.58
CA ARG A 293 4.06 -6.11 23.80
C ARG A 293 3.57 -7.57 23.79
N GLY A 294 3.80 -8.32 22.72
CA GLY A 294 3.38 -9.71 22.57
C GLY A 294 1.87 -9.89 22.31
N GLU A 295 1.17 -8.84 21.90
CA GLU A 295 -0.26 -8.85 21.57
C GLU A 295 -0.54 -9.17 20.09
N ALA A 296 0.47 -9.01 19.23
CA ALA A 296 0.42 -9.43 17.83
C ALA A 296 1.54 -10.43 17.52
N GLY A 297 1.23 -11.40 16.65
CA GLY A 297 2.19 -12.39 16.19
C GLY A 297 3.30 -11.81 15.34
N PHE A 298 4.31 -12.62 15.03
CA PHE A 298 5.45 -12.24 14.20
C PHE A 298 5.04 -11.66 12.84
N GLU A 299 3.92 -12.10 12.28
CA GLU A 299 3.39 -11.58 11.01
C GLU A 299 3.07 -10.08 11.02
N ALA A 300 2.89 -9.46 12.19
CA ALA A 300 2.74 -8.00 12.32
C ALA A 300 4.08 -7.24 12.20
N SER A 301 5.20 -7.96 12.30
CA SER A 301 6.55 -7.39 12.26
C SER A 301 7.19 -7.27 10.87
N VAL A 302 6.52 -7.87 9.87
CA VAL A 302 6.94 -7.90 8.48
C VAL A 302 5.76 -7.53 7.62
N LEU A 303 5.60 -6.23 7.37
CA LEU A 303 4.49 -5.72 6.60
C LEU A 303 4.69 -6.04 5.13
N THR A 304 3.58 -6.28 4.42
CA THR A 304 3.62 -6.86 3.08
C THR A 304 2.88 -6.01 2.06
N MET A 305 3.38 -6.00 0.83
CA MET A 305 2.73 -5.50 -0.39
C MET A 305 2.19 -6.67 -1.22
N ASN A 306 1.28 -6.40 -2.18
CA ASN A 306 0.66 -7.41 -3.05
C ASN A 306 -0.20 -8.47 -2.31
N THR A 307 -0.59 -8.21 -1.06
CA THR A 307 -1.33 -9.15 -0.20
C THR A 307 -2.66 -8.56 0.28
N ARG A 308 -3.54 -9.38 0.87
CA ARG A 308 -4.79 -8.89 1.49
C ARG A 308 -4.54 -7.86 2.59
N PRO A 309 -3.52 -8.00 3.46
CA PRO A 309 -3.16 -6.96 4.42
C PRO A 309 -2.80 -5.64 3.72
N ALA A 310 -2.01 -5.70 2.64
CA ALA A 310 -1.68 -4.51 1.85
C ALA A 310 -2.93 -3.76 1.38
N ALA A 311 -3.92 -4.48 0.84
CA ALA A 311 -5.18 -3.87 0.42
C ALA A 311 -5.89 -3.15 1.58
N LEU A 312 -5.91 -3.74 2.79
CA LEU A 312 -6.48 -3.07 3.96
C LEU A 312 -5.66 -1.83 4.36
N PHE A 313 -4.34 -1.92 4.39
CA PHE A 313 -3.44 -0.82 4.76
C PHE A 313 -3.57 0.36 3.80
N GLU A 314 -3.60 0.12 2.49
CA GLU A 314 -3.87 1.16 1.49
C GLU A 314 -5.26 1.78 1.70
N GLY A 315 -6.26 0.97 2.06
CA GLY A 315 -7.59 1.47 2.39
C GLY A 315 -7.61 2.41 3.60
N ILE A 316 -6.85 2.07 4.65
CA ILE A 316 -6.69 2.91 5.85
C ILE A 316 -6.01 4.22 5.46
N ALA A 317 -4.88 4.14 4.76
CA ALA A 317 -4.10 5.29 4.30
C ALA A 317 -4.92 6.23 3.40
N ASN A 318 -5.67 5.70 2.44
CA ASN A 318 -6.53 6.51 1.57
C ASN A 318 -7.69 7.18 2.30
N ASN A 319 -8.20 6.57 3.38
CA ASN A 319 -9.23 7.17 4.23
C ASN A 319 -8.65 8.05 5.35
N ALA A 320 -7.31 8.15 5.48
CA ALA A 320 -6.65 8.79 6.62
C ALA A 320 -7.01 10.28 6.76
N ILE A 321 -7.11 11.02 5.66
CA ILE A 321 -7.51 12.43 5.68
C ILE A 321 -8.92 12.62 6.27
N LEU A 322 -9.84 11.70 5.94
CA LEU A 322 -11.22 11.72 6.43
C LEU A 322 -11.27 11.34 7.92
N MET A 323 -10.47 10.35 8.34
CA MET A 323 -10.32 9.98 9.74
C MET A 323 -9.75 11.13 10.57
N ALA A 324 -8.69 11.78 10.09
CA ALA A 324 -8.10 12.95 10.75
C ALA A 324 -9.14 14.07 10.88
N ALA A 325 -9.89 14.36 9.82
CA ALA A 325 -10.94 15.39 9.85
C ALA A 325 -12.17 14.99 10.70
N GLY A 326 -12.31 13.73 11.10
CA GLY A 326 -13.46 13.23 11.86
C GLY A 326 -14.73 13.08 11.03
N VAL A 327 -14.59 12.94 9.71
CA VAL A 327 -15.70 12.84 8.74
C VAL A 327 -15.69 11.51 7.99
N ARG A 328 -16.80 11.12 7.38
CA ARG A 328 -16.94 9.82 6.70
C ARG A 328 -16.82 9.93 5.19
N GLU A 329 -17.35 11.01 4.64
CA GLU A 329 -17.41 11.27 3.20
C GLU A 329 -16.54 12.46 2.81
N VAL A 330 -16.14 12.51 1.55
CA VAL A 330 -15.27 13.58 1.04
C VAL A 330 -16.01 14.92 1.09
N GLU A 331 -17.31 14.95 0.82
CA GLU A 331 -18.16 16.15 0.79
C GLU A 331 -18.25 16.85 2.14
N GLU A 332 -17.98 16.13 3.23
CA GLU A 332 -17.99 16.63 4.61
C GLU A 332 -16.68 17.34 4.99
N LEU A 333 -15.61 17.22 4.20
CA LEU A 333 -14.38 17.98 4.46
C LEU A 333 -14.66 19.49 4.36
N PRO A 334 -14.16 20.31 5.30
CA PRO A 334 -14.54 21.71 5.38
C PRO A 334 -14.00 22.57 4.23
N ASP A 335 -12.89 22.16 3.60
CA ASP A 335 -12.21 22.89 2.55
C ASP A 335 -12.51 22.27 1.17
N ARG A 336 -13.02 23.09 0.24
CA ARG A 336 -13.41 22.64 -1.11
C ARG A 336 -12.23 22.20 -1.97
N ASP A 337 -11.08 22.85 -1.85
CA ASP A 337 -9.87 22.44 -2.56
C ASP A 337 -9.35 21.10 -2.02
N LEU A 338 -9.48 20.85 -0.71
CA LEU A 338 -9.18 19.55 -0.11
C LEU A 338 -10.17 18.46 -0.55
N GLN A 339 -11.47 18.77 -0.68
CA GLN A 339 -12.44 17.85 -1.29
C GLN A 339 -11.98 17.44 -2.70
N LEU A 340 -11.61 18.43 -3.52
CA LEU A 340 -11.18 18.21 -4.89
C LEU A 340 -9.88 17.40 -4.97
N GLY A 341 -8.86 17.76 -4.19
CA GLY A 341 -7.60 17.01 -4.12
C GLY A 341 -7.80 15.55 -3.66
N THR A 342 -8.69 15.32 -2.70
CA THR A 342 -9.03 13.97 -2.21
C THR A 342 -9.75 13.15 -3.28
N LEU A 343 -10.70 13.74 -4.02
CA LEU A 343 -11.37 13.06 -5.13
C LEU A 343 -10.41 12.71 -6.27
N LEU A 344 -9.46 13.60 -6.59
CA LEU A 344 -8.43 13.31 -7.60
C LEU A 344 -7.51 12.16 -7.17
N ALA A 345 -7.17 12.08 -5.88
CA ALA A 345 -6.44 10.93 -5.33
C ALA A 345 -7.24 9.63 -5.42
N HIS A 346 -8.54 9.65 -5.09
CA HIS A 346 -9.41 8.48 -5.24
C HIS A 346 -9.58 8.05 -6.70
N LEU A 347 -9.69 9.00 -7.63
CA LEU A 347 -9.70 8.71 -9.07
C LEU A 347 -8.39 8.07 -9.54
N GLN A 348 -7.25 8.42 -8.93
CA GLN A 348 -5.99 7.74 -9.20
C GLN A 348 -6.03 6.27 -8.74
N ASP A 349 -6.68 5.93 -7.63
CA ASP A 349 -6.86 4.54 -7.21
C ASP A 349 -7.77 3.77 -8.17
N ASP A 350 -8.85 4.40 -8.63
CA ASP A 350 -9.70 3.84 -9.67
C ASP A 350 -8.89 3.59 -10.96
N ALA A 351 -7.99 4.51 -11.33
CA ALA A 351 -7.08 4.38 -12.46
C ALA A 351 -6.07 3.24 -12.29
N LYS A 352 -5.54 3.01 -11.07
CA LYS A 352 -4.67 1.86 -10.77
C LYS A 352 -5.39 0.54 -11.05
N ASN A 353 -6.60 0.38 -10.50
CA ASN A 353 -7.43 -0.80 -10.75
C ASN A 353 -7.77 -0.95 -12.24
N GLN A 354 -8.19 0.14 -12.90
CA GLN A 354 -8.53 0.11 -14.32
C GLN A 354 -7.33 -0.23 -15.20
N SER A 355 -6.14 0.26 -14.87
CA SER A 355 -4.90 -0.09 -15.58
C SER A 355 -4.63 -1.59 -15.50
N SER A 356 -4.78 -2.16 -14.31
CA SER A 356 -4.63 -3.60 -14.07
C SER A 356 -5.62 -4.40 -14.92
N TYR A 357 -6.91 -4.02 -14.86
CA TYR A 357 -7.99 -4.65 -15.61
C TYR A 357 -7.74 -4.61 -17.12
N LEU A 358 -7.57 -3.42 -17.71
CA LEU A 358 -7.38 -3.28 -19.16
C LEU A 358 -6.10 -3.97 -19.65
N THR A 359 -5.03 -3.95 -18.86
CA THR A 359 -3.76 -4.57 -19.25
C THR A 359 -3.81 -6.10 -19.18
N TRP A 360 -4.31 -6.66 -18.07
CA TRP A 360 -4.16 -8.08 -17.77
C TRP A 360 -5.42 -8.93 -17.99
N LYS A 361 -6.61 -8.33 -17.89
CA LYS A 361 -7.87 -8.99 -18.23
C LYS A 361 -8.16 -8.85 -19.73
N GLU A 362 -8.08 -7.63 -20.24
CA GLU A 362 -8.52 -7.30 -21.60
C GLU A 362 -7.38 -7.27 -22.63
N GLY A 363 -6.11 -7.25 -22.18
CA GLY A 363 -4.95 -7.30 -23.07
C GLY A 363 -4.71 -6.03 -23.90
N TRP A 364 -5.15 -4.86 -23.42
CA TRP A 364 -5.08 -3.61 -24.18
C TRP A 364 -3.63 -3.10 -24.39
N PRO A 365 -3.34 -2.45 -25.53
CA PRO A 365 -2.05 -1.78 -25.77
C PRO A 365 -1.80 -0.61 -24.80
N LYS A 366 -0.52 -0.35 -24.47
CA LYS A 366 -0.11 0.72 -23.53
C LYS A 366 -0.71 2.09 -23.90
N PRO A 367 -0.64 2.56 -25.16
CA PRO A 367 -1.16 3.88 -25.51
C PRO A 367 -2.66 4.02 -25.28
N GLU A 368 -3.42 2.94 -25.48
CA GLU A 368 -4.88 2.94 -25.29
C GLU A 368 -5.24 2.97 -23.80
N VAL A 369 -4.53 2.17 -22.98
CA VAL A 369 -4.66 2.23 -21.52
C VAL A 369 -4.33 3.63 -21.03
N ALA A 370 -3.18 4.20 -21.41
CA ALA A 370 -2.76 5.55 -21.01
C ALA A 370 -3.83 6.61 -21.34
N ARG A 371 -4.40 6.54 -22.55
CA ARG A 371 -5.47 7.45 -23.00
C ARG A 371 -6.71 7.33 -22.11
N VAL A 372 -7.15 6.13 -21.77
CA VAL A 372 -8.30 5.91 -20.87
C VAL A 372 -8.00 6.45 -19.49
N LEU A 373 -6.84 6.14 -18.90
CA LEU A 373 -6.50 6.63 -17.56
C LEU A 373 -6.51 8.16 -17.52
N ARG A 374 -5.88 8.79 -18.52
CA ARG A 374 -5.80 10.25 -18.63
C ARG A 374 -7.18 10.88 -18.80
N ASN A 375 -7.93 10.44 -19.80
CA ASN A 375 -9.18 11.07 -20.16
C ASN A 375 -10.29 10.71 -19.18
N ASP A 376 -10.38 9.45 -18.75
CA ASP A 376 -11.55 8.93 -18.03
C ASP A 376 -11.33 8.87 -16.51
N PHE A 377 -10.09 9.01 -16.03
CA PHE A 377 -9.79 9.06 -14.60
C PHE A 377 -9.05 10.34 -14.17
N LEU A 378 -8.85 11.30 -15.07
CA LEU A 378 -8.30 12.63 -14.77
C LEU A 378 -6.90 12.61 -14.11
N VAL A 379 -6.15 11.52 -14.28
CA VAL A 379 -4.76 11.45 -13.81
C VAL A 379 -3.87 12.34 -14.67
N SER A 380 -2.69 12.72 -14.19
CA SER A 380 -1.71 13.46 -15.00
C SER A 380 -1.10 12.58 -16.09
N ASP A 381 -0.45 13.19 -17.09
CA ASP A 381 0.25 12.44 -18.15
C ASP A 381 1.36 11.53 -17.59
N GLU A 382 2.13 12.01 -16.60
CA GLU A 382 3.14 11.21 -15.89
C GLU A 382 2.51 9.96 -15.26
N ARG A 383 1.37 10.13 -14.57
CA ARG A 383 0.67 9.03 -13.93
C ARG A 383 0.08 8.06 -14.95
N ALA A 384 -0.50 8.56 -16.04
CA ALA A 384 -1.02 7.72 -17.11
C ALA A 384 0.10 6.87 -17.76
N ASP A 385 1.29 7.45 -18.01
CA ASP A 385 2.43 6.72 -18.55
C ASP A 385 2.95 5.65 -17.58
N LYS A 386 3.14 6.02 -16.30
CA LYS A 386 3.60 5.09 -15.26
C LYS A 386 2.63 3.91 -15.08
N LEU A 387 1.34 4.20 -14.96
CA LEU A 387 0.31 3.20 -14.69
C LEU A 387 0.07 2.29 -15.88
N SER A 388 0.08 2.79 -17.13
CA SER A 388 -0.06 1.96 -18.34
C SER A 388 1.23 1.24 -18.75
N GLY A 389 2.38 1.71 -18.23
CA GLY A 389 3.72 1.25 -18.56
C GLY A 389 4.33 0.37 -17.47
N ALA A 390 5.49 0.79 -16.94
CA ALA A 390 6.34 -0.04 -16.10
C ALA A 390 5.61 -0.63 -14.88
N TRP A 391 4.70 0.13 -14.26
CA TRP A 391 4.01 -0.35 -13.06
C TRP A 391 2.84 -1.28 -13.39
N GLY A 392 1.93 -0.88 -14.27
CA GLY A 392 0.78 -1.71 -14.63
C GLY A 392 1.13 -2.93 -15.47
N ARG A 393 2.26 -2.93 -16.19
CA ARG A 393 2.76 -4.12 -16.92
C ARG A 393 3.73 -4.96 -16.11
N HIS A 394 4.07 -4.56 -14.89
CA HIS A 394 4.84 -5.42 -14.01
C HIS A 394 4.02 -6.67 -13.65
N PRO A 395 4.53 -7.90 -13.84
CA PRO A 395 3.76 -9.13 -13.68
C PRO A 395 3.21 -9.35 -12.26
N LEU A 396 3.92 -8.86 -11.24
CA LEU A 396 3.46 -8.82 -9.85
C LEU A 396 2.62 -7.57 -9.54
N LEU A 397 3.25 -6.39 -9.48
CA LEU A 397 2.61 -5.14 -9.05
C LEU A 397 1.38 -4.78 -9.89
N GLY A 398 1.46 -4.97 -11.21
CA GLY A 398 0.38 -4.68 -12.14
C GLY A 398 -0.81 -5.61 -11.98
N ARG A 399 -0.62 -6.87 -11.58
CA ARG A 399 -1.70 -7.86 -11.40
C ARG A 399 -2.22 -7.94 -9.97
N MET A 400 -1.42 -7.62 -8.96
CA MET A 400 -1.81 -7.82 -7.57
C MET A 400 -1.89 -6.50 -6.79
N TYR A 401 -0.89 -5.62 -6.88
CA TYR A 401 -0.86 -4.43 -6.03
C TYR A 401 -1.76 -3.28 -6.50
N LEU A 402 -1.76 -2.95 -7.79
CA LEU A 402 -2.59 -1.86 -8.31
C LEU A 402 -4.09 -1.96 -7.95
N PRO A 403 -4.76 -3.12 -8.07
CA PRO A 403 -6.17 -3.24 -7.69
C PRO A 403 -6.41 -3.21 -6.17
N ALA A 404 -5.38 -3.42 -5.35
CA ALA A 404 -5.47 -3.40 -3.89
C ALA A 404 -5.91 -2.03 -3.36
N TYR A 405 -5.44 -0.95 -3.98
CA TYR A 405 -5.73 0.43 -3.57
C TYR A 405 -7.23 0.73 -3.56
N ARG A 406 -7.90 0.59 -4.71
CA ARG A 406 -9.34 0.86 -4.83
C ARG A 406 -10.14 -0.04 -3.90
N ALA A 407 -9.85 -1.34 -3.90
CA ALA A 407 -10.58 -2.30 -3.09
C ALA A 407 -10.46 -1.99 -1.59
N GLY A 408 -9.26 -1.62 -1.14
CA GLY A 408 -9.00 -1.12 0.20
C GLY A 408 -9.79 0.15 0.53
N THR A 409 -9.68 1.17 -0.32
CA THR A 409 -10.37 2.46 -0.14
C THR A 409 -11.87 2.27 0.01
N GLU A 410 -12.49 1.50 -0.89
CA GLU A 410 -13.92 1.19 -0.86
C GLU A 410 -14.31 0.39 0.39
N LYS A 411 -13.52 -0.63 0.75
CA LYS A 411 -13.78 -1.46 1.93
C LYS A 411 -13.76 -0.64 3.20
N VAL A 412 -12.69 0.13 3.43
CA VAL A 412 -12.55 0.96 4.65
C VAL A 412 -13.64 2.04 4.71
N ALA A 413 -13.95 2.69 3.59
CA ALA A 413 -15.05 3.65 3.53
C ALA A 413 -16.41 2.99 3.88
N ALA A 414 -16.68 1.79 3.35
CA ALA A 414 -17.90 1.04 3.67
C ALA A 414 -17.98 0.66 5.15
N LEU A 415 -16.89 0.18 5.75
CA LEU A 415 -16.85 -0.15 7.17
C LEU A 415 -17.10 1.08 8.05
N ARG A 416 -16.50 2.23 7.71
CA ARG A 416 -16.68 3.48 8.47
C ARG A 416 -18.10 4.06 8.35
N ARG A 417 -18.79 3.78 7.25
CA ARG A 417 -20.23 4.11 7.11
C ARG A 417 -21.10 3.21 7.98
N ALA A 418 -20.83 1.90 7.95
CA ALA A 418 -21.65 0.88 8.61
C ALA A 418 -21.47 0.83 10.13
N HIS A 419 -20.28 1.13 10.64
CA HIS A 419 -19.96 0.94 12.05
C HIS A 419 -19.63 2.25 12.77
N ARG A 420 -19.69 2.21 14.10
CA ARG A 420 -19.31 3.36 14.95
C ARG A 420 -17.77 3.48 15.04
N PRO A 421 -17.21 4.69 15.23
CA PRO A 421 -15.76 4.87 15.33
C PRO A 421 -15.08 4.02 16.41
N GLU A 422 -15.70 3.85 17.58
CA GLU A 422 -15.21 2.99 18.67
C GLU A 422 -15.14 1.49 18.32
N ASP A 423 -15.84 1.08 17.26
CA ASP A 423 -15.82 -0.28 16.77
C ASP A 423 -14.81 -0.47 15.65
N VAL A 424 -14.89 0.41 14.64
CA VAL A 424 -14.11 0.25 13.42
C VAL A 424 -12.65 0.69 13.56
N LEU A 425 -12.36 1.79 14.26
CA LEU A 425 -10.99 2.31 14.34
C LEU A 425 -10.04 1.34 15.07
N PRO A 426 -10.42 0.74 16.22
CA PRO A 426 -9.59 -0.30 16.84
C PRO A 426 -9.33 -1.50 15.93
N ALA A 427 -10.32 -1.92 15.14
CA ALA A 427 -10.14 -3.03 14.20
C ALA A 427 -9.14 -2.69 13.09
N LEU A 428 -9.29 -1.51 12.47
CA LEU A 428 -8.41 -1.05 11.39
C LEU A 428 -6.95 -0.92 11.84
N PHE A 429 -6.71 -0.46 13.08
CA PHE A 429 -5.37 -0.26 13.63
C PHE A 429 -4.82 -1.48 14.38
N GLY A 430 -5.38 -2.68 14.17
CA GLY A 430 -4.88 -3.95 14.71
C GLY A 430 -5.15 -4.19 16.19
N ALA A 431 -5.84 -3.28 16.88
CA ALA A 431 -6.11 -3.38 18.32
C ALA A 431 -7.14 -4.47 18.68
N ARG A 432 -7.83 -5.04 17.68
CA ARG A 432 -8.72 -6.22 17.85
C ARG A 432 -8.10 -7.50 17.27
N GLY A 433 -6.77 -7.51 17.15
CA GLY A 433 -6.00 -8.56 16.49
C GLY A 433 -5.65 -8.19 15.05
N VAL A 434 -4.64 -8.87 14.52
CA VAL A 434 -4.19 -8.67 13.14
C VAL A 434 -5.27 -9.16 12.18
N VAL A 435 -5.67 -8.30 11.25
CA VAL A 435 -6.71 -8.53 10.24
C VAL A 435 -6.24 -8.07 8.87
N ASP A 436 -6.92 -8.56 7.85
CA ASP A 436 -6.73 -8.22 6.45
C ASP A 436 -8.05 -7.78 5.81
N LEU A 437 -8.03 -7.50 4.50
CA LEU A 437 -9.20 -7.04 3.74
C LEU A 437 -10.47 -7.90 3.94
N LEU A 438 -10.32 -9.20 4.18
CA LEU A 438 -11.44 -10.15 4.26
C LEU A 438 -11.78 -10.57 5.69
N THR A 439 -10.83 -10.49 6.61
CA THR A 439 -10.99 -10.91 8.01
C THR A 439 -11.41 -9.76 8.92
N VAL A 440 -11.30 -8.51 8.47
CA VAL A 440 -11.68 -7.31 9.25
C VAL A 440 -13.15 -7.32 9.69
N ASP A 441 -14.09 -7.87 8.92
CA ASP A 441 -15.49 -7.94 9.33
C ASP A 441 -15.71 -8.83 10.55
N ALA A 442 -14.87 -9.85 10.75
CA ALA A 442 -15.02 -10.83 11.82
C ALA A 442 -14.74 -10.24 13.22
N VAL A 443 -14.11 -9.07 13.30
CA VAL A 443 -13.83 -8.35 14.56
C VAL A 443 -14.75 -7.17 14.82
N LEU A 444 -15.73 -6.96 13.94
CA LEU A 444 -16.72 -5.88 14.04
C LEU A 444 -18.06 -6.43 14.60
N PRO A 445 -18.83 -5.60 15.32
CA PRO A 445 -20.17 -5.98 15.76
C PRO A 445 -21.07 -6.29 14.55
N SER A 446 -21.93 -7.30 14.70
CA SER A 446 -22.92 -7.70 13.69
C SER A 446 -24.03 -6.67 13.48
#